data_AF-A0A6N8R945-F1
#
_entry.id   AF-A0A6N8R945-F1
#
_cell.length_a   1.000
_cell.length_b   1.000
_cell.length_c   1.000
_cell.angle_alpha   90.00
_cell.angle_beta   90.00
_cell.angle_gamma   90.00
#
_symmetry.space_group_name_H-M   'P 1'
#
loop_
_entity.id
_entity.type
_entity.pdbx_description
1 polymer ?
#
loop_
_entity_poly.entity_id
_entity_poly.type
_entity_poly.pdbx_seq_one_letter_code
_entity_poly.pdbx_strand_id
1 'polypeptide(L)'
;IILTAVITGLVNISNTYGAIRGTDVFYPQQGAGNTRYRRSFVATGFMTLITVPLAVIPFSPFVSSIGLLTQTGDYTRRSFIYGSVICLLVALVPALTRLFCSIPLPVSSAVMLVSYLPLLFSALVF
;
A
#
# COMPACT_ATOMS: atom_id res chain seq x y z
N ILE A 1 8.87 21.63 -7.10
CA ILE A 1 8.35 21.17 -5.79
C ILE A 1 6.83 21.18 -5.76
N ILE A 2 6.15 22.32 -5.98
CA ILE A 2 4.67 22.36 -5.98
C ILE A 2 4.08 21.46 -7.07
N LEU A 3 4.53 21.59 -8.32
CA LEU A 3 4.05 20.77 -9.44
C LEU A 3 4.28 19.27 -9.22
N THR A 4 5.48 18.89 -8.76
CA THR A 4 5.81 17.50 -8.43
C THR A 4 4.94 16.97 -7.29
N ALA A 5 4.68 17.77 -6.25
CA ALA A 5 3.80 17.37 -5.15
C ALA A 5 2.34 17.16 -5.58
N VAL A 6 1.83 18.03 -6.47
CA VAL A 6 0.49 17.89 -7.05
C VAL A 6 0.38 16.61 -7.88
N ILE A 7 1.37 16.33 -8.73
CA ILE A 7 1.41 15.11 -9.54
C ILE A 7 1.48 13.86 -8.64
N THR A 8 2.35 13.86 -7.63
CA THR A 8 2.42 12.76 -6.65
C THR A 8 1.09 12.58 -5.91
N GLY A 9 0.41 13.67 -5.56
CA GLY A 9 -0.92 13.63 -4.96
C GLY A 9 -1.96 12.97 -5.86
N LEU A 10 -1.99 13.35 -7.14
CA LEU A 10 -2.89 12.74 -8.13
C LEU A 10 -2.61 11.24 -8.31
N VAL A 11 -1.34 10.83 -8.37
CA VAL A 11 -0.96 9.40 -8.46
C VAL A 11 -1.40 8.63 -7.21
N ASN A 12 -1.23 9.21 -6.02
CA ASN A 12 -1.69 8.58 -4.77
C ASN A 12 -3.21 8.45 -4.71
N ILE A 13 -3.96 9.40 -5.30
CA ILE A 13 -5.42 9.31 -5.42
C ILE A 13 -5.81 8.13 -6.32
N SER A 14 -5.19 8.02 -7.50
CA SER A 14 -5.44 6.90 -8.43
C SER A 14 -5.11 5.55 -7.79
N ASN A 15 -4.00 5.44 -7.07
CA ASN A 15 -3.62 4.21 -6.35
C ASN A 15 -4.61 3.87 -5.23
N THR A 16 -5.08 4.87 -4.48
CA THR A 16 -6.08 4.67 -3.42
C THR A 16 -7.40 4.17 -4.00
N TYR A 17 -7.82 4.73 -5.14
CA TYR A 17 -9.02 4.28 -5.85
C TYR A 17 -8.87 2.84 -6.34
N GLY A 18 -7.77 2.52 -7.03
CA GLY A 18 -7.47 1.17 -7.52
C GLY A 18 -7.38 0.13 -6.40
N ALA A 19 -6.80 0.49 -5.25
CA ALA A 19 -6.74 -0.40 -4.09
C ALA A 19 -8.12 -0.72 -3.51
N ILE A 20 -8.99 0.28 -3.37
CA ILE A 20 -10.32 0.09 -2.81
C ILE A 20 -11.16 -0.78 -3.75
N ARG A 21 -11.18 -0.43 -5.04
CA ARG A 21 -11.86 -1.22 -6.08
C ARG A 21 -11.35 -2.64 -6.19
N GLY A 22 -10.03 -2.81 -6.28
CA GLY A 22 -9.40 -4.12 -6.39
C GLY A 22 -9.61 -5.01 -5.15
N THR A 23 -9.93 -4.42 -3.99
CA THR A 23 -10.29 -5.19 -2.79
C THR A 23 -11.79 -5.42 -2.63
N ASP A 24 -12.67 -4.77 -3.40
CA ASP A 24 -14.13 -4.97 -3.29
C ASP A 24 -14.53 -6.43 -3.55
N VAL A 25 -13.81 -7.15 -4.43
CA VAL A 25 -14.05 -8.58 -4.74
C VAL A 25 -13.87 -9.52 -3.54
N PHE A 26 -13.02 -9.15 -2.57
CA PHE A 26 -12.77 -9.96 -1.37
C PHE A 26 -13.75 -9.66 -0.23
N TYR A 27 -14.50 -8.55 -0.31
CA TYR A 27 -15.44 -8.14 0.72
C TYR A 27 -16.85 -7.89 0.15
N PRO A 28 -17.49 -8.89 -0.49
CA PRO A 28 -18.74 -8.74 -1.22
C PRO A 28 -19.92 -8.28 -0.33
N GLN A 29 -19.89 -8.60 0.97
CA GLN A 29 -20.95 -8.24 1.92
C GLN A 29 -20.93 -6.75 2.35
N GLN A 30 -19.86 -6.01 2.07
CA GLN A 30 -19.68 -4.65 2.61
C GLN A 30 -20.15 -3.53 1.68
N GLY A 31 -20.50 -3.84 0.42
CA GLY A 31 -20.99 -2.88 -0.57
C GLY A 31 -19.96 -1.81 -0.96
N ALA A 32 -19.76 -1.59 -2.26
CA ALA A 32 -18.88 -0.53 -2.78
C ALA A 32 -19.51 0.86 -2.61
N GLY A 33 -19.84 1.26 -1.38
CA GLY A 33 -20.49 2.54 -1.09
C GLY A 33 -19.50 3.71 -1.06
N ASN A 34 -19.94 4.90 -1.54
CA ASN A 34 -19.19 6.16 -1.48
C ASN A 34 -18.59 6.47 -0.09
N THR A 35 -19.22 5.98 0.99
CA THR A 35 -18.72 6.11 2.37
C THR A 35 -17.36 5.44 2.59
N ARG A 36 -17.09 4.29 1.95
CA ARG A 36 -15.80 3.56 2.09
C ARG A 36 -14.67 4.34 1.43
N TYR A 37 -14.90 4.84 0.21
CA TYR A 37 -13.96 5.73 -0.48
C TYR A 37 -13.65 6.94 0.39
N ARG A 38 -14.67 7.65 0.87
CA ARG A 38 -14.49 8.84 1.69
C ARG A 38 -13.70 8.55 2.97
N ARG A 39 -14.02 7.47 3.68
CA ARG A 39 -13.29 7.06 4.89
C ARG A 39 -11.84 6.71 4.60
N SER A 40 -11.57 5.95 3.54
CA SER A 40 -10.21 5.62 3.14
C SER A 40 -9.41 6.88 2.81
N PHE A 41 -9.92 7.76 1.94
CA PHE A 41 -9.25 9.02 1.59
C PHE A 41 -8.97 9.91 2.80
N VAL A 42 -9.94 10.05 3.71
CA VAL A 42 -9.76 10.82 4.94
C VAL A 42 -8.71 10.18 5.85
N ALA A 43 -8.71 8.85 6.00
CA ALA A 43 -7.73 8.15 6.82
C ALA A 43 -6.31 8.29 6.25
N THR A 44 -6.09 8.05 4.95
CA THR A 44 -4.75 8.18 4.34
C THR A 44 -4.27 9.63 4.35
N GLY A 45 -5.16 10.59 4.07
CA GLY A 45 -4.84 12.01 4.10
C GLY A 45 -4.45 12.48 5.51
N PHE A 46 -5.23 12.10 6.52
CA PHE A 46 -4.94 12.42 7.91
C PHE A 46 -3.62 11.80 8.39
N MET A 47 -3.37 10.53 8.06
CA MET A 47 -2.10 9.89 8.39
C MET A 47 -0.91 10.58 7.71
N THR A 48 -1.06 10.95 6.44
CA THR A 48 -0.02 11.71 5.71
C THR A 48 0.28 13.03 6.40
N LEU A 49 -0.74 13.78 6.86
CA LEU A 49 -0.53 15.02 7.60
C LEU A 49 0.28 14.83 8.89
N ILE A 50 0.07 13.72 9.59
CA ILE A 50 0.83 13.38 10.82
C ILE A 50 2.27 12.96 10.48
N THR A 51 2.48 12.24 9.39
CA THR A 51 3.79 11.66 9.07
C THR A 51 4.71 12.60 8.29
N VAL A 52 4.18 13.62 7.61
CA VAL A 52 4.97 14.63 6.87
C VAL A 52 5.98 15.38 7.77
N PRO A 53 5.62 15.85 8.98
CA PRO A 53 6.60 16.43 9.92
C PRO A 53 7.74 15.48 10.30
N LEU A 54 7.52 14.17 10.19
CA LEU A 54 8.52 13.12 10.45
C LEU A 54 9.37 12.78 9.20
N ALA A 55 9.32 13.63 8.17
CA ALA A 55 9.99 13.43 6.88
C ALA A 55 9.56 12.15 6.11
N VAL A 56 8.36 11.64 6.41
CA VAL A 56 7.80 10.47 5.71
C VAL A 56 7.11 10.92 4.41
N ILE A 57 7.39 10.19 3.33
CA ILE A 57 6.78 10.43 2.02
C ILE A 57 5.30 10.03 2.07
N PRO A 58 4.38 10.81 1.49
CA PRO A 58 2.96 10.46 1.40
C PRO A 58 2.74 9.05 0.84
N PHE A 59 1.92 8.26 1.52
CA PHE A 59 1.66 6.87 1.17
C PHE A 59 0.18 6.63 0.81
N SER A 60 -0.06 5.63 -0.03
CA SER A 60 -1.40 5.14 -0.39
C SER A 60 -1.57 3.69 0.09
N PRO A 61 -2.80 3.16 0.14
CA PRO A 61 -3.01 1.73 0.36
C PRO A 61 -2.21 0.90 -0.66
N PHE A 62 -1.55 -0.15 -0.19
CA PHE A 62 -0.61 -0.92 -1.00
C PHE A 62 -1.35 -1.90 -1.90
N VAL A 63 -1.59 -1.53 -3.16
CA VAL A 63 -2.35 -2.36 -4.13
C VAL A 63 -1.73 -3.74 -4.32
N SER A 64 -0.41 -3.88 -4.20
CA SER A 64 0.26 -5.19 -4.25
C SER A 64 -0.24 -6.18 -3.18
N SER A 65 -0.81 -5.70 -2.06
CA SER A 65 -1.49 -6.56 -1.08
C SER A 65 -2.64 -7.35 -1.69
N ILE A 66 -3.31 -6.86 -2.75
CA ILE A 66 -4.35 -7.61 -3.48
C ILE A 66 -3.79 -8.93 -4.04
N GLY A 67 -2.59 -8.91 -4.61
CA GLY A 67 -1.95 -10.14 -5.11
C GLY A 67 -1.71 -11.15 -3.99
N LEU A 68 -1.22 -10.68 -2.84
CA LEU A 68 -1.03 -11.48 -1.64
C LEU A 68 -2.35 -12.06 -1.11
N LEU A 69 -3.41 -11.26 -1.05
CA LEU A 69 -4.74 -11.67 -0.62
C LEU A 69 -5.32 -12.73 -1.57
N THR A 70 -5.15 -12.57 -2.89
CA THR A 70 -5.57 -13.57 -3.88
C THR A 70 -4.82 -14.89 -3.72
N GLN A 71 -3.51 -14.84 -3.44
CA GLN A 71 -2.68 -16.05 -3.30
C GLN A 71 -2.92 -16.79 -1.98
N THR A 72 -3.12 -16.06 -0.89
CA THR A 72 -3.26 -16.64 0.47
C THR A 72 -4.70 -16.97 0.84
N GLY A 73 -5.68 -16.28 0.23
CA GLY A 73 -7.09 -16.42 0.59
C GLY A 73 -7.46 -15.86 1.97
N ASP A 74 -6.52 -15.24 2.69
CA ASP A 74 -6.74 -14.71 4.04
C ASP A 74 -6.99 -13.21 4.02
N TYR A 75 -8.26 -12.84 4.19
CA TYR A 75 -8.73 -11.45 4.23
C TYR A 75 -9.00 -10.97 5.66
N THR A 76 -8.44 -11.63 6.69
CA THR A 76 -8.70 -11.27 8.07
C THR A 76 -7.91 -10.03 8.50
N ARG A 77 -8.51 -9.22 9.39
CA ARG A 77 -7.81 -8.07 10.01
C ARG A 77 -6.59 -8.49 10.82
N ARG A 78 -6.55 -9.75 11.31
CA ARG A 78 -5.44 -10.27 12.12
C ARG A 78 -4.16 -10.32 11.31
N SER A 79 -4.21 -10.82 10.08
CA SER A 79 -3.05 -10.90 9.19
C SER A 79 -2.50 -9.52 8.82
N PHE A 80 -3.36 -8.52 8.66
CA PHE A 80 -2.93 -7.13 8.52
C PHE A 80 -2.19 -6.60 9.76
N ILE A 81 -2.71 -6.88 10.97
CA ILE A 81 -2.07 -6.44 12.23
C ILE A 81 -0.72 -7.11 12.41
N TYR A 82 -0.62 -8.43 12.19
CA TYR A 82 0.65 -9.15 12.29
C TYR A 82 1.68 -8.61 11.31
N GLY A 83 1.32 -8.40 10.04
CA GLY A 83 2.21 -7.80 9.06
C GLY A 83 2.70 -6.40 9.48
N SER A 84 1.78 -5.57 9.99
CA SER A 84 2.11 -4.22 10.45
C SER A 84 3.09 -4.23 11.65
N VAL A 85 2.87 -5.12 12.62
CA VAL A 85 3.75 -5.27 13.79
C VAL A 85 5.13 -5.77 13.37
N ILE A 86 5.22 -6.73 12.43
CA ILE A 86 6.48 -7.23 11.91
C ILE A 86 7.24 -6.10 11.19
N CYS A 87 6.59 -5.32 10.33
CA CYS A 87 7.19 -4.17 9.67
C CYS A 87 7.70 -3.13 10.68
N LEU A 88 6.93 -2.86 11.74
CA LEU A 88 7.35 -1.96 12.81
C LEU A 88 8.59 -2.47 13.54
N LEU A 89 8.65 -3.78 13.85
CA LEU A 89 9.83 -4.39 14.47
C LEU A 89 11.07 -4.30 13.57
N VAL A 90 10.92 -4.52 12.27
CA VAL A 90 12.02 -4.37 11.30
C VAL A 90 12.52 -2.92 11.23
N ALA A 91 11.61 -1.94 11.33
CA ALA A 91 11.97 -0.53 11.36
C ALA A 91 12.61 -0.10 12.68
N LEU A 92 12.22 -0.71 13.81
CA LEU A 92 12.73 -0.36 15.14
C LEU A 92 14.09 -1.00 15.43
N VAL A 93 14.39 -2.17 14.86
CA VAL A 93 15.62 -2.94 15.13
C VAL A 93 16.64 -2.68 14.01
N PRO A 94 17.71 -1.88 14.23
CA PRO A 94 18.64 -1.49 13.18
C PRO A 94 19.41 -2.66 12.56
N ALA A 95 19.63 -3.74 13.32
CA ALA A 95 20.27 -4.94 12.82
C ALA A 95 19.45 -5.62 11.71
N LEU A 96 18.12 -5.64 11.85
CA LEU A 96 17.22 -6.16 10.81
C LEU A 96 17.25 -5.25 9.59
N THR A 97 17.19 -3.93 9.77
CA THR A 97 17.29 -2.98 8.66
C THR A 97 18.59 -3.17 7.88
N ARG A 98 19.73 -3.32 8.56
CA ARG A 98 21.04 -3.59 7.92
C ARG A 98 21.06 -4.90 7.14
N LEU A 99 20.41 -5.95 7.66
CA LEU A 99 20.27 -7.22 6.95
C LEU A 99 19.52 -7.01 5.63
N PHE A 100 18.38 -6.32 5.64
CA PHE A 100 17.64 -6.01 4.41
C PHE A 100 18.43 -5.10 3.45
N CYS A 101 19.21 -4.14 3.97
CA CYS A 101 20.08 -3.31 3.14
C CYS A 101 21.24 -4.06 2.49
N SER A 102 21.61 -5.24 2.99
CA SER A 102 22.66 -6.08 2.39
C SER A 102 22.18 -6.86 1.15
N ILE A 103 20.87 -6.87 0.88
CA ILE A 103 20.30 -7.56 -0.28
C ILE A 103 20.76 -6.84 -1.57
N PRO A 104 21.28 -7.58 -2.58
CA PRO A 104 21.69 -6.98 -3.83
C PRO A 104 20.56 -6.23 -4.54
N LEU A 105 20.88 -5.04 -5.07
CA LEU A 105 19.93 -4.21 -5.81
C LEU A 105 19.17 -4.96 -6.93
N PRO A 106 19.80 -5.85 -7.73
CA PRO A 106 19.07 -6.58 -8.77
C PRO A 106 17.94 -7.46 -8.22
N VAL A 107 18.15 -8.07 -7.05
CA VAL A 107 17.14 -8.93 -6.40
C VAL A 107 15.99 -8.08 -5.88
N SER A 108 16.29 -6.97 -5.21
CA SER A 108 15.28 -6.04 -4.71
C SER A 108 14.41 -5.49 -5.84
N SER A 109 15.02 -5.06 -6.94
CA SER A 109 14.31 -4.52 -8.10
C SER A 109 13.44 -5.57 -8.79
N ALA A 110 13.90 -6.82 -8.89
CA ALA A 110 13.11 -7.92 -9.44
C ALA A 110 11.87 -8.23 -8.59
N VAL A 111 12.04 -8.29 -7.26
CA VAL A 111 10.92 -8.51 -6.33
C VAL A 111 9.92 -7.35 -6.37
N MET A 112 10.41 -6.11 -6.45
CA MET A 112 9.55 -4.94 -6.65
C MET A 112 8.75 -5.06 -7.96
N LEU A 113 9.39 -5.38 -9.08
CA LEU A 113 8.71 -5.55 -10.37
C LEU A 113 7.57 -6.58 -10.28
N VAL A 114 7.83 -7.76 -9.70
CA VAL A 114 6.80 -8.80 -9.50
C VAL A 114 5.66 -8.29 -8.62
N SER A 115 5.98 -7.53 -7.58
CA SER A 115 4.99 -6.93 -6.67
C SER A 115 4.15 -5.84 -7.34
N TYR A 116 4.69 -5.15 -8.36
CA TYR A 116 4.02 -4.13 -9.15
C TYR A 116 3.23 -4.68 -10.36
N LEU A 117 3.41 -5.94 -10.75
CA LEU A 117 2.61 -6.54 -11.83
C LEU A 117 1.10 -6.56 -11.51
N PRO A 118 0.62 -6.94 -10.30
CA PRO A 118 -0.79 -6.81 -9.95
C PRO A 118 -1.33 -5.38 -10.05
N LEU A 119 -0.48 -4.40 -9.72
CA LEU A 119 -0.76 -2.98 -9.87
C LEU A 119 -0.97 -2.60 -11.35
N LEU A 120 -0.08 -3.07 -12.22
CA LEU A 120 -0.16 -2.90 -13.67
C LEU A 120 -1.41 -3.58 -14.24
N PHE A 121 -1.69 -4.82 -13.85
CA PHE A 121 -2.90 -5.55 -14.29
C PHE A 121 -4.19 -4.88 -13.82
N SER A 122 -4.22 -4.36 -12.59
CA SER A 122 -5.37 -3.60 -12.08
C SER A 122 -5.57 -2.27 -12.82
N ALA A 123 -4.62 -1.80 -13.62
CA ALA A 123 -4.77 -0.62 -14.47
C ALA A 123 -5.09 -0.96 -15.94
N LEU A 124 -4.82 -2.19 -16.39
CA LEU A 124 -5.02 -2.67 -17.78
C LEU A 124 -6.32 -3.45 -17.99
N VAL A 125 -6.79 -4.15 -16.95
CA VAL A 125 -8.04 -4.94 -16.98
C VAL A 125 -9.26 -4.06 -16.68
N PHE A 126 -9.01 -2.77 -16.41
CA PHE A 126 -10.01 -1.70 -16.31
C PHE A 126 -9.77 -0.67 -17.42
#